data_AF-A0A453SP27-F1
#
_entry.id   AF-A0A453SP27-F1
#
_cell.length_a   1.000
_cell.length_b   1.000
_cell.length_c   1.000
_cell.angle_alpha   90.00
_cell.angle_beta   90.00
_cell.angle_gamma   90.00
#
_symmetry.space_group_name_H-M   'P 1'
#
loop_
_entity.id
_entity.type
_entity.pdbx_description
1 polymer ?
#
loop_
_entity_poly.entity_id
_entity_poly.type
_entity_poly.pdbx_seq_one_letter_code
_entity_poly.pdbx_strand_id
1 'polypeptide(L)'
;MGISDAELIVLDAFEDFEYVRRRVQISLTDTSETMHADTYVWSDAEDPDLYGEWDFEEWKRVHMKDFLTMTLGFMDGLERPEPKTRVETYQSFMHEHEQPESGTQVES
;
A
#
# COMPACT_ATOMS: atom_id res chain seq x y z
N MET A 1 -0.30 -6.27 23.71
CA MET A 1 -0.98 -7.25 22.83
C MET A 1 -0.53 -6.96 21.41
N GLY A 2 -0.13 -7.99 20.67
CA GLY A 2 0.23 -7.87 19.26
C GLY A 2 -0.98 -8.08 18.35
N ILE A 3 -0.70 -8.13 17.06
CA ILE A 3 -1.66 -8.45 15.98
C ILE A 3 -2.13 -9.91 16.14
N SER A 4 -3.42 -10.17 15.98
CA SER A 4 -4.02 -11.50 15.99
C SER A 4 -3.87 -12.22 14.65
N ASP A 5 -4.02 -13.54 14.63
CA ASP A 5 -3.95 -14.32 13.39
C ASP A 5 -4.99 -13.87 12.34
N ALA A 6 -6.17 -13.44 12.79
CA ALA A 6 -7.22 -12.94 11.90
C ALA A 6 -6.84 -11.60 11.25
N GLU A 7 -6.29 -10.67 12.02
CA GLU A 7 -5.78 -9.40 11.51
C GLU A 7 -4.57 -9.62 10.58
N LEU A 8 -3.75 -10.62 10.88
CA LEU A 8 -2.60 -10.98 10.05
C LEU A 8 -3.03 -11.54 8.68
N ILE A 9 -4.14 -12.29 8.61
CA ILE A 9 -4.73 -12.74 7.33
C ILE A 9 -5.21 -11.55 6.49
N VAL A 10 -5.75 -10.50 7.12
CA VAL A 10 -6.15 -9.28 6.41
C VAL A 10 -4.94 -8.57 5.81
N LEU A 11 -3.83 -8.52 6.54
CA LEU A 11 -2.57 -7.97 6.03
C LEU A 11 -2.02 -8.82 4.87
N ASP A 12 -2.03 -10.15 4.98
CA ASP A 12 -1.62 -11.04 3.87
C ASP A 12 -2.46 -10.78 2.61
N ALA A 13 -3.77 -10.56 2.76
CA ALA A 13 -4.67 -10.26 1.65
C ALA A 13 -4.46 -8.85 1.07
N PHE A 14 -4.09 -7.87 1.90
CA PHE A 14 -3.79 -6.51 1.46
C PHE A 14 -2.51 -6.47 0.63
N GLU A 15 -1.44 -7.07 1.14
CA GLU A 15 -0.10 -7.06 0.52
C GLU A 15 -0.04 -7.89 -0.76
N ASP A 16 -0.94 -8.89 -0.88
CA ASP A 16 -1.18 -9.68 -2.09
C ASP A 16 0.08 -10.40 -2.60
N PHE A 17 0.06 -10.90 -3.84
CA PHE A 17 1.16 -11.65 -4.44
C PHE A 17 2.44 -10.83 -4.66
N GLU A 18 2.37 -9.51 -4.58
CA GLU A 18 3.49 -8.60 -4.81
C GLU A 18 4.52 -8.62 -3.68
N TYR A 19 4.10 -9.01 -2.47
CA TYR A 19 4.99 -9.07 -1.32
C TYR A 19 5.01 -10.46 -0.65
N VAL A 20 6.18 -10.84 -0.14
CA VAL A 20 6.36 -12.07 0.65
C VAL A 20 6.57 -11.73 2.11
N ARG A 21 5.75 -12.31 3.00
CA ARG A 21 5.94 -12.19 4.45
C ARG A 21 7.21 -12.91 4.90
N ARG A 22 8.07 -12.19 5.63
CA ARG A 22 9.34 -12.67 6.18
C ARG A 22 9.48 -12.28 7.64
N ARG A 23 10.01 -13.20 8.45
CA ARG A 23 10.45 -12.90 9.81
C ARG A 23 11.86 -12.31 9.77
N VAL A 24 12.03 -11.10 10.30
CA VAL A 24 13.29 -10.37 10.33
C VAL A 24 13.63 -9.91 11.75
N GLN A 25 14.91 -9.60 11.99
CA GLN A 25 15.36 -8.93 13.21
C GLN A 25 15.32 -7.41 13.00
N ILE A 26 14.66 -6.69 13.89
CA ILE A 26 14.54 -5.23 13.90
C ILE A 26 15.20 -4.64 15.13
N SER A 27 15.55 -3.36 15.07
CA SER A 27 16.00 -2.57 16.23
C SER A 27 15.02 -1.44 16.47
N LEU A 28 14.54 -1.27 17.70
CA LEU A 28 13.66 -0.16 18.05
C LEU A 28 14.46 1.14 18.11
N THR A 29 14.01 2.17 17.40
CA THR A 29 14.71 3.46 17.35
C THR A 29 14.86 4.10 18.73
N ASP A 30 13.85 3.94 19.60
CA ASP A 30 13.81 4.60 20.91
C ASP A 30 14.72 3.94 21.95
N THR A 31 14.83 2.61 21.93
CA THR A 31 15.52 1.84 22.97
C THR A 31 16.77 1.11 22.48
N SER A 32 17.00 1.06 21.16
CA SER A 32 18.01 0.21 20.50
C SER A 32 17.88 -1.29 20.83
N GLU A 33 16.74 -1.72 21.37
CA GLU A 33 16.47 -3.13 21.64
C GLU A 33 16.21 -3.87 20.33
N THR A 34 16.80 -5.06 20.19
CA THR A 34 16.57 -5.90 19.02
C THR A 34 15.48 -6.93 19.28
N MET A 35 14.55 -7.11 18.35
CA MET A 35 13.51 -8.14 18.42
C MET A 35 13.18 -8.70 17.05
N HIS A 36 12.37 -9.75 17.00
CA HIS A 36 11.87 -10.31 15.74
C HIS A 36 10.49 -9.75 15.42
N ALA A 37 10.27 -9.41 14.16
CA ALA A 37 8.98 -9.00 13.62
C ALA A 37 8.75 -9.63 12.25
N ASP A 38 7.48 -9.82 11.88
CA ASP A 38 7.10 -10.19 10.53
C ASP A 38 6.90 -8.92 9.70
N THR A 39 7.39 -8.92 8.47
CA THR A 39 7.30 -7.81 7.51
C THR A 39 7.06 -8.34 6.10
N TYR A 40 6.57 -7.48 5.21
CA TYR A 40 6.27 -7.81 3.81
C TYR A 40 7.38 -7.24 2.93
N VAL A 41 8.09 -8.12 2.24
CA VAL A 41 9.23 -7.77 1.38
C VAL A 41 8.80 -7.92 -0.07
N TRP A 42 9.11 -6.91 -0.90
CA TRP A 42 8.84 -6.95 -2.34
C TRP A 42 9.36 -8.24 -2.97
N SER A 43 8.52 -8.91 -3.74
CA SER A 43 8.80 -10.27 -4.23
C SER A 43 9.84 -10.29 -5.36
N ASP A 44 9.92 -9.22 -6.15
CA ASP A 44 10.87 -9.10 -7.26
C ASP A 44 12.09 -8.27 -6.85
N ALA A 45 13.11 -8.94 -6.33
CA ALA A 45 14.35 -8.29 -5.92
C ALA A 45 15.14 -7.66 -7.09
N GLU A 46 14.82 -8.03 -8.34
CA GLU A 46 15.51 -7.53 -9.54
C GLU A 46 14.73 -6.39 -10.24
N ASP A 47 13.65 -5.92 -9.63
CA ASP A 47 12.85 -4.82 -10.14
C ASP A 47 13.70 -3.53 -10.25
N PRO A 48 13.89 -2.96 -11.46
CA PRO A 48 14.70 -1.76 -11.64
C PRO A 48 14.11 -0.53 -10.93
N ASP A 49 12.80 -0.52 -10.65
CA ASP A 49 12.10 0.57 -9.99
C ASP A 49 12.11 0.43 -8.45
N LEU A 50 12.72 -0.63 -7.91
CA LEU A 50 12.80 -0.88 -6.47
C LEU A 50 13.71 0.13 -5.73
N TYR A 51 14.70 0.67 -6.43
CA TYR A 51 15.73 1.53 -5.83
C TYR A 51 15.52 2.99 -6.21
N GLY A 52 15.45 3.85 -5.20
CA GLY A 52 15.33 5.30 -5.36
C GLY A 52 15.46 6.02 -4.03
N GLU A 53 15.51 7.35 -4.10
CA GLU A 53 15.43 8.20 -2.93
C GLU A 53 13.95 8.42 -2.57
N TRP A 54 13.61 8.25 -1.30
CA TRP A 54 12.26 8.49 -0.80
C TRP A 54 12.28 9.59 0.24
N ASP A 55 11.58 10.70 -0.04
CA ASP A 55 11.30 11.74 0.94
C ASP A 55 9.90 11.49 1.54
N PHE A 56 9.88 11.14 2.82
CA PHE A 56 8.66 10.85 3.55
C PHE A 56 7.71 12.06 3.62
N GLU A 57 8.22 13.28 3.77
CA GLU A 57 7.38 14.48 3.89
C GLU A 57 6.79 14.89 2.54
N GLU A 58 7.56 14.76 1.46
CA GLU A 58 7.08 14.89 0.08
C GLU A 58 5.96 13.86 -0.18
N TRP A 59 6.23 12.59 0.10
CA TRP A 59 5.27 11.51 -0.11
C TRP A 59 3.99 11.73 0.69
N LYS A 60 4.12 12.11 1.97
CA LYS A 60 2.98 12.37 2.84
C LYS A 60 2.12 13.52 2.32
N ARG A 61 2.75 14.58 1.81
CA ARG A 61 2.04 15.73 1.24
C ARG A 61 1.31 15.37 -0.06
N VAL A 62 1.92 14.56 -0.92
CA VAL A 62 1.42 14.28 -2.28
C VAL A 62 0.48 13.06 -2.31
N HIS A 63 0.79 11.98 -1.60
CA HIS A 63 0.16 10.67 -1.80
C HIS A 63 -0.66 10.16 -0.61
N MET A 64 -0.51 10.72 0.60
CA MET A 64 -1.19 10.19 1.80
C MET A 64 -2.71 10.16 1.67
N LYS A 65 -3.33 11.18 1.06
CA LYS A 65 -4.78 11.25 0.91
C LYS A 65 -5.31 10.13 0.02
N ASP A 66 -4.64 9.87 -1.10
CA ASP A 66 -5.06 8.84 -2.05
C ASP A 66 -4.81 7.45 -1.46
N PHE A 67 -3.66 7.27 -0.79
CA PHE A 67 -3.36 6.04 -0.05
C PHE A 67 -4.43 5.70 0.99
N LEU A 68 -4.89 6.68 1.78
CA LEU A 68 -5.96 6.47 2.76
C LEU A 68 -7.29 6.13 2.09
N THR A 69 -7.66 6.86 1.02
CA THR A 69 -8.89 6.61 0.27
C THR A 69 -8.92 5.18 -0.27
N MET A 70 -7.81 4.72 -0.84
CA MET A 70 -7.65 3.36 -1.34
C MET A 70 -7.73 2.30 -0.25
N THR A 71 -7.04 2.52 0.87
CA THR A 71 -7.01 1.58 1.98
C THR A 71 -8.42 1.40 2.57
N LEU A 72 -9.16 2.50 2.71
CA LEU A 72 -10.57 2.46 3.11
C LEU A 72 -11.43 1.70 2.09
N GLY A 73 -11.26 1.99 0.79
CA GLY A 73 -11.99 1.30 -0.27
C GLY A 73 -11.72 -0.22 -0.32
N PHE A 74 -10.49 -0.64 -0.02
CA PHE A 74 -10.15 -2.06 0.12
C PHE A 74 -10.88 -2.69 1.31
N MET A 75 -10.87 -2.04 2.48
CA MET A 75 -11.57 -2.56 3.66
C MET A 75 -13.08 -2.69 3.42
N ASP A 76 -13.71 -1.69 2.80
CA ASP A 76 -15.12 -1.74 2.41
C ASP A 76 -15.41 -2.85 1.37
N GLY A 77 -14.41 -3.18 0.54
CA GLY A 77 -14.47 -4.26 -0.45
C GLY A 77 -14.40 -5.65 0.17
N LEU A 78 -13.63 -5.83 1.24
CA LEU A 78 -13.51 -7.11 1.96
C LEU A 78 -14.82 -7.58 2.60
N GLU A 79 -15.71 -6.65 2.95
CA GLU A 79 -17.03 -6.98 3.52
C GLU A 79 -18.04 -7.48 2.46
N ARG A 80 -17.68 -7.42 1.17
CA ARG A 80 -18.57 -7.81 0.06
C ARG A 80 -18.52 -9.32 -0.23
N PRO A 81 -19.57 -9.90 -0.82
CA PRO A 81 -19.60 -11.33 -1.18
C PRO A 81 -18.53 -11.74 -2.21
N GLU A 82 -18.13 -10.79 -3.07
CA GLU A 82 -17.10 -10.96 -4.09
C GLU A 82 -16.02 -9.88 -3.87
N PRO A 83 -15.02 -10.14 -3.00
CA PRO A 83 -13.96 -9.18 -2.72
C PRO A 83 -13.02 -9.08 -3.92
N LYS A 84 -12.69 -7.84 -4.30
CA LYS A 84 -11.61 -7.55 -5.24
C LYS A 84 -10.27 -7.62 -4.50
N THR A 85 -9.22 -8.01 -5.21
CA THR A 85 -7.84 -7.87 -4.73
C THR A 85 -7.50 -6.40 -4.50
N ARG A 86 -6.45 -6.13 -3.72
CA ARG A 86 -5.93 -4.76 -3.54
C ARG A 86 -5.54 -4.16 -4.89
N VAL A 87 -4.89 -4.93 -5.76
CA VAL A 87 -4.48 -4.50 -7.10
C VAL A 87 -5.68 -4.08 -7.95
N GLU A 88 -6.73 -4.90 -8.01
CA GLU A 88 -7.95 -4.56 -8.77
C GLU A 88 -8.66 -3.31 -8.20
N THR A 89 -8.65 -3.16 -6.87
CA THR A 89 -9.20 -1.98 -6.20
C THR A 89 -8.40 -0.72 -6.57
N TYR A 90 -7.08 -0.80 -6.55
CA TYR A 90 -6.20 0.30 -6.98
C TYR A 90 -6.39 0.66 -8.45
N GLN A 91 -6.37 -0.35 -9.33
CA GLN A 91 -6.55 -0.14 -10.76
C GLN A 91 -7.90 0.52 -11.03
N SER A 92 -8.98 0.08 -10.37
CA SER A 92 -10.30 0.72 -10.52
C SER A 92 -10.26 2.20 -10.10
N PHE A 93 -9.63 2.52 -8.96
CA PHE A 93 -9.50 3.88 -8.46
C PHE A 93 -8.69 4.78 -9.40
N MET A 94 -7.54 4.33 -9.89
CA MET A 94 -6.71 5.11 -10.82
C MET A 94 -7.46 5.39 -12.13
N HIS A 95 -8.15 4.41 -12.69
CA HIS A 95 -8.95 4.61 -13.91
C HIS A 95 -10.09 5.62 -13.70
N GLU A 96 -10.70 5.68 -12.51
CA GLU A 96 -11.75 6.67 -12.19
C GLU A 96 -11.17 8.09 -12.02
N HIS A 97 -9.94 8.21 -11.54
CA HIS A 97 -9.26 9.48 -11.29
C HIS A 97 -8.36 9.96 -12.45
N GLU A 98 -8.12 9.14 -13.47
CA GLU A 98 -7.38 9.48 -14.70
C GLU A 98 -8.24 10.10 -15.81
N GLN A 99 -9.48 10.51 -15.56
CA GLN A 99 -10.17 11.40 -16.50
C GLN A 99 -9.53 12.79 -16.47
N PRO A 100 -8.85 13.25 -17.54
CA PRO A 100 -8.41 14.63 -17.60
C PRO A 100 -9.64 15.53 -17.67
N GLU A 101 -9.62 16.66 -16.96
CA GLU A 101 -10.47 17.79 -17.31
C GLU A 101 -10.13 18.22 -18.75
N SER A 102 -10.84 17.64 -19.72
CA SER A 102 -10.72 17.99 -21.11
C SER A 102 -11.39 19.34 -21.33
N GLY A 103 -10.57 20.39 -21.40
CA GLY A 103 -10.84 21.56 -22.23
C GLY A 103 -11.05 22.88 -21.48
N THR A 104 -9.96 23.54 -21.08
CA THR A 104 -9.94 25.00 -21.11
C THR A 104 -9.77 25.40 -22.58
N GLN A 105 -10.86 25.82 -23.23
CA GLN A 105 -10.79 26.56 -24.50
C GLN A 105 -10.18 27.93 -24.22
N VAL A 106 -8.95 28.14 -24.70
CA VAL A 106 -8.43 29.46 -25.04
C VAL A 106 -8.80 29.73 -26.49
N GLU A 107 -9.86 30.49 -26.73
CA GLU A 107 -10.07 31.15 -28.02
C GLU A 107 -9.36 32.51 -28.01
N SER A 108 -8.58 32.76 -29.08
CA SER A 108 -7.99 34.05 -29.44
C SER A 108 -8.90 34.79 -30.42
#